data_AF-A0A962AHK8-F1
#
_entry.id   AF-A0A962AHK8-F1
#
_cell.length_a   1.000
_cell.length_b   1.000
_cell.length_c   1.000
_cell.angle_alpha   90.00
_cell.angle_beta   90.00
_cell.angle_gamma   90.00
#
_symmetry.space_group_name_H-M   'P 1'
#
loop_
_entity.id
_entity.type
_entity.pdbx_description
1 polymer ?
#
loop_
_entity_poly.entity_id
_entity_poly.type
_entity_poly.pdbx_seq_one_letter_code
_entity_poly.pdbx_strand_id
1 'polypeptide(L)'
;ESIMPTYAFLMKRAAKLDDIGAHLKTLRITGVPYTDAEIENATNDAYAQAQGSGHDDASGLQSRYGDKVNVRDFDGQPELTSEMDALVAYLQVLGTMVDFNATKDVEKGAQ
;
A
#
# COMPACT_ATOMS: atom_id res chain seq x y z
N GLU A 1 19.07 22.74 3.20
CA GLU A 1 18.99 21.71 4.24
C GLU A 1 17.54 21.33 4.48
N SER A 2 17.27 20.09 4.89
CA SER A 2 15.92 19.67 5.27
C SER A 2 15.62 20.10 6.70
N ILE A 3 14.41 20.60 6.95
CA ILE A 3 13.89 20.89 8.29
C ILE A 3 13.03 19.75 8.85
N MET A 4 12.85 18.66 8.09
CA MET A 4 12.01 17.55 8.50
C MET A 4 12.62 16.84 9.71
N PRO A 5 11.84 16.55 10.77
CA PRO A 5 12.30 15.73 11.88
C PRO A 5 12.76 14.35 11.45
N THR A 6 13.62 13.73 12.26
CA THR A 6 14.06 12.34 12.04
C THR A 6 12.97 11.36 12.49
N TYR A 7 12.59 10.43 11.61
CA TYR A 7 11.60 9.38 11.90
C TYR A 7 12.24 7.98 12.05
N ALA A 8 13.49 7.91 12.49
CA ALA A 8 14.25 6.65 12.61
C ALA A 8 13.62 5.61 13.56
N PHE A 9 12.67 6.02 14.42
CA PHE A 9 11.94 5.11 15.29
C PHE A 9 10.98 4.18 14.52
N LEU A 10 10.52 4.57 13.32
CA LEU A 10 9.60 3.75 12.51
C LEU A 10 10.24 2.42 12.10
N MET A 11 11.56 2.40 11.87
CA MET A 11 12.32 1.19 11.56
C MET A 11 12.37 0.19 12.73
N LYS A 12 12.12 0.65 13.97
CA LYS A 12 12.28 -0.19 15.18
C LYS A 12 10.96 -0.76 15.69
N ARG A 13 9.83 -0.29 15.15
CA ARG A 13 8.49 -0.67 15.62
C ARG A 13 7.85 -1.57 14.57
N ALA A 14 7.35 -2.72 15.00
CA ALA A 14 6.57 -3.60 14.14
C ALA A 14 5.27 -2.90 13.73
N ALA A 15 4.89 -3.03 12.45
CA ALA A 15 3.60 -2.55 11.99
C ALA A 15 2.47 -3.33 12.69
N LYS A 16 1.46 -2.60 13.17
CA LYS A 16 0.26 -3.19 13.75
C LYS A 16 -0.70 -3.59 12.62
N LEU A 17 -0.72 -4.87 12.25
CA LEU A 17 -1.47 -5.40 11.11
C LEU A 17 -2.61 -6.36 11.50
N ASP A 18 -2.81 -6.60 12.80
CA ASP A 18 -3.81 -7.52 13.33
C ASP A 18 -5.25 -7.00 13.21
N ASP A 19 -5.44 -5.68 13.18
CA ASP A 19 -6.75 -5.02 13.08
C ASP A 19 -7.05 -4.41 11.69
N ILE A 20 -6.15 -4.59 10.71
CA ILE A 20 -6.31 -3.98 9.38
C ILE A 20 -7.60 -4.41 8.68
N GLY A 21 -8.01 -5.68 8.79
CA GLY A 21 -9.29 -6.15 8.26
C GLY A 21 -10.50 -5.44 8.88
N ALA A 22 -10.44 -5.09 10.17
CA ALA A 22 -11.49 -4.31 10.84
C ALA A 22 -11.51 -2.85 10.34
N HIS A 23 -10.35 -2.27 10.06
CA HIS A 23 -10.26 -0.96 9.41
C HIS A 23 -10.87 -0.99 8.00
N LEU A 24 -10.52 -1.98 7.16
CA LEU A 24 -11.08 -2.11 5.81
C LEU A 24 -12.61 -2.29 5.85
N LYS A 25 -13.12 -3.10 6.78
CA LYS A 25 -14.56 -3.26 6.99
C LYS A 25 -15.24 -1.94 7.38
N THR A 26 -14.59 -1.13 8.21
CA THR A 26 -15.11 0.18 8.61
C THR A 26 -15.07 1.16 7.43
N LEU A 27 -14.00 1.18 6.65
CA LEU A 27 -13.89 1.99 5.43
C LEU A 27 -14.96 1.60 4.40
N ARG A 28 -15.29 0.30 4.32
CA ARG A 28 -16.40 -0.18 3.50
C ARG A 28 -17.75 0.38 3.93
N ILE A 29 -18.01 0.45 5.22
CA ILE A 29 -19.22 1.09 5.75
C ILE A 29 -19.28 2.57 5.34
N THR A 30 -18.13 3.26 5.26
CA THR A 30 -18.04 4.66 4.83
C THR A 30 -18.07 4.85 3.31
N GLY A 31 -18.16 3.77 2.52
CA GLY A 31 -18.32 3.82 1.06
C GLY A 31 -17.08 3.47 0.24
N VAL A 32 -15.95 3.10 0.86
CA VAL A 32 -14.79 2.58 0.13
C VAL A 32 -15.12 1.16 -0.38
N PRO A 33 -14.97 0.85 -1.67
CA PRO A 33 -15.53 -0.37 -2.25
C PRO A 33 -14.68 -1.64 -2.00
N TYR A 34 -14.34 -1.94 -0.73
CA TYR A 34 -13.64 -3.17 -0.39
C TYR A 34 -14.54 -4.40 -0.51
N THR A 35 -14.01 -5.44 -1.14
CA THR A 35 -14.62 -6.77 -1.26
C THR A 35 -14.40 -7.61 0.01
N ASP A 36 -15.19 -8.66 0.19
CA ASP A 36 -14.99 -9.60 1.31
C ASP A 36 -13.62 -10.28 1.25
N ALA A 37 -13.16 -10.62 0.04
CA ALA A 37 -11.85 -11.25 -0.16
C ALA A 37 -10.69 -10.33 0.26
N GLU A 38 -10.75 -9.03 -0.05
CA GLU A 38 -9.76 -8.04 0.39
C GLU A 38 -9.78 -7.86 1.92
N ILE A 39 -10.95 -7.87 2.55
CA ILE A 39 -11.06 -7.75 4.02
C ILE A 39 -10.53 -9.00 4.72
N GLU A 40 -10.84 -10.19 4.20
CA GLU A 40 -10.41 -11.48 4.77
C GLU A 40 -8.90 -11.69 4.64
N ASN A 41 -8.30 -11.22 3.54
CA ASN A 41 -6.87 -11.38 3.28
C ASN A 41 -6.02 -10.18 3.72
N ALA A 42 -6.62 -9.13 4.29
CA ALA A 42 -5.99 -7.84 4.52
C ALA A 42 -4.63 -7.92 5.25
N THR A 43 -4.53 -8.76 6.29
CA THR A 43 -3.28 -8.94 7.04
C THR A 43 -2.22 -9.65 6.21
N ASN A 44 -2.59 -10.72 5.50
CA ASN A 44 -1.67 -11.45 4.61
C ASN A 44 -1.20 -10.56 3.46
N ASP A 45 -2.09 -9.75 2.90
CA ASP A 45 -1.80 -8.77 1.86
C ASP A 45 -0.80 -7.71 2.32
N ALA A 46 -0.98 -7.18 3.54
CA ALA A 46 -0.04 -6.23 4.11
C ALA A 46 1.37 -6.82 4.31
N TYR A 47 1.47 -8.07 4.78
CA TYR A 47 2.75 -8.77 4.90
C TYR A 47 3.38 -9.06 3.54
N ALA A 48 2.60 -9.60 2.59
CA ALA A 48 3.05 -9.88 1.24
C ALA A 48 3.58 -8.62 0.55
N GLN A 49 2.91 -7.48 0.72
CA GLN A 49 3.34 -6.22 0.15
C GLN A 49 4.70 -5.75 0.70
N ALA A 50 4.91 -5.87 2.02
CA ALA A 50 6.07 -5.32 2.71
C ALA A 50 7.30 -6.24 2.75
N GLN A 51 7.12 -7.57 2.76
CA GLN A 51 8.25 -8.51 2.90
C GLN A 51 8.87 -8.90 1.55
N GLY A 52 8.27 -8.48 0.43
CA GLY A 52 8.74 -8.83 -0.91
C GLY A 52 8.80 -10.34 -1.12
N SER A 53 9.90 -10.83 -1.70
CA SER A 53 10.12 -12.26 -2.00
C SER A 53 10.45 -13.13 -0.77
N GLY A 54 10.40 -12.59 0.45
CA GLY A 54 10.70 -13.30 1.70
C GLY A 54 9.52 -14.08 2.30
N HIS A 55 8.30 -13.81 1.87
CA HIS A 55 7.07 -14.47 2.31
C HIS A 55 6.16 -14.78 1.12
N ASP A 56 5.21 -15.69 1.32
CA ASP A 56 4.38 -16.34 0.31
C ASP A 56 3.92 -15.45 -0.86
N ASP A 57 3.82 -16.10 -2.02
CA ASP A 57 3.43 -15.58 -3.33
C ASP A 57 2.52 -14.34 -3.32
N ALA A 58 3.06 -13.21 -3.80
CA ALA A 58 2.34 -11.96 -3.98
C ALA A 58 1.22 -12.04 -5.05
N SER A 59 1.07 -13.17 -5.74
CA SER A 59 0.01 -13.38 -6.74
C SER A 59 -1.39 -13.16 -6.17
N GLY A 60 -1.64 -13.54 -4.90
CA GLY A 60 -2.93 -13.32 -4.24
C GLY A 60 -3.26 -11.83 -4.11
N LEU A 61 -2.28 -11.04 -3.66
CA LEU A 61 -2.36 -9.59 -3.55
C LEU A 61 -2.57 -8.95 -4.94
N GLN A 62 -1.77 -9.35 -5.93
CA GLN A 62 -1.86 -8.85 -7.31
C GLN A 62 -3.18 -9.22 -7.97
N SER A 63 -3.74 -10.40 -7.67
CA SER A 63 -5.07 -10.79 -8.18
C SER A 63 -6.19 -9.92 -7.61
N ARG A 64 -6.06 -9.41 -6.39
CA ARG A 64 -7.07 -8.55 -5.74
C ARG A 64 -6.93 -7.09 -6.17
N TYR A 65 -5.70 -6.58 -6.21
CA TYR A 65 -5.43 -5.15 -6.34
C TYR A 65 -4.73 -4.76 -7.67
N GLY A 66 -4.32 -5.73 -8.48
CA GLY A 66 -3.71 -5.57 -9.80
C GLY A 66 -2.17 -5.58 -9.82
N ASP A 67 -1.60 -5.71 -11.03
CA ASP A 67 -0.15 -5.84 -11.26
C ASP A 67 0.67 -4.59 -10.91
N LYS A 68 0.00 -3.45 -10.71
CA LYS A 68 0.65 -2.17 -10.37
C LYS A 68 0.98 -2.06 -8.88
N VAL A 69 0.59 -3.03 -8.07
CA VAL A 69 0.94 -3.03 -6.64
C VAL A 69 2.43 -3.23 -6.49
N ASN A 70 3.06 -2.29 -5.77
CA ASN A 70 4.47 -2.41 -5.42
C ASN A 70 4.63 -3.43 -4.29
N VAL A 71 5.45 -4.45 -4.55
CA VAL A 71 5.80 -5.49 -3.59
C VAL A 71 7.31 -5.58 -3.49
N ARG A 72 7.86 -5.28 -2.32
CA ARG A 72 9.30 -5.34 -2.00
C ARG A 72 9.52 -5.04 -0.52
N ASP A 73 10.70 -5.38 -0.03
CA ASP A 73 11.25 -4.79 1.19
C ASP A 73 11.46 -3.28 0.96
N PHE A 74 10.75 -2.45 1.72
CA PHE A 74 10.76 -0.99 1.53
C PHE A 74 11.78 -0.28 2.41
N ASP A 75 12.10 -0.84 3.57
CA ASP A 75 12.99 -0.21 4.55
C ASP A 75 14.36 -0.92 4.71
N GLY A 76 14.55 -2.07 4.06
CA GLY A 76 15.78 -2.87 4.08
C GLY A 76 15.85 -3.87 5.23
N GLN A 77 14.75 -4.15 5.93
CA GLN A 77 14.68 -5.08 7.06
C GLN A 77 13.78 -6.29 6.74
N PRO A 78 14.30 -7.31 6.05
CA PRO A 78 13.48 -8.44 5.59
C PRO A 78 12.88 -9.29 6.72
N GLU A 79 13.44 -9.22 7.93
CA GLU A 79 12.97 -10.00 9.10
C GLU A 79 11.87 -9.27 9.90
N LEU A 80 11.57 -8.01 9.59
CA LEU A 80 10.63 -7.20 10.35
C LEU A 80 9.81 -6.30 9.42
N THR A 81 8.52 -6.61 9.27
CA THR A 81 7.57 -5.65 8.70
C THR A 81 7.36 -4.49 9.66
N SER A 82 8.03 -3.38 9.39
CA SER A 82 8.07 -2.24 10.29
C SER A 82 7.01 -1.19 9.94
N GLU A 83 6.78 -0.24 10.83
CA GLU A 83 5.97 0.93 10.51
C GLU A 83 6.57 1.77 9.36
N MET A 84 7.89 1.68 9.12
CA MET A 84 8.54 2.32 7.98
C MET A 84 8.06 1.69 6.67
N ASP A 85 7.94 0.37 6.59
CA ASP A 85 7.39 -0.30 5.40
C ASP A 85 5.97 0.18 5.11
N ALA A 86 5.12 0.23 6.14
CA ALA A 86 3.74 0.70 5.99
C ALA A 86 3.67 2.15 5.48
N LEU A 87 4.54 3.04 5.99
CA LEU A 87 4.60 4.42 5.56
C LEU A 87 5.10 4.55 4.11
N VAL A 88 6.17 3.84 3.75
CA VAL A 88 6.74 3.89 2.40
C VAL A 88 5.76 3.30 1.39
N ALA A 89 5.11 2.18 1.71
CA ALA A 89 4.06 1.58 0.86
C ALA A 89 2.93 2.59 0.57
N TYR A 90 2.47 3.32 1.58
CA TYR A 90 1.48 4.40 1.40
C TYR A 90 2.01 5.52 0.48
N LEU A 91 3.23 6.00 0.72
CA LEU A 91 3.82 7.07 -0.08
C LEU A 91 4.02 6.68 -1.56
N GLN A 92 4.34 5.41 -1.85
CA GLN A 92 4.50 4.92 -3.22
C GLN A 92 3.18 4.86 -4.02
N VAL A 93 2.04 4.90 -3.34
CA VAL A 93 0.71 4.90 -4.00
C VAL A 93 0.25 6.33 -4.31
N LEU A 94 0.70 7.34 -3.56
CA LEU A 94 0.25 8.71 -3.72
C LEU A 94 0.48 9.25 -5.14
N GLY A 95 -0.61 9.69 -5.78
CA GLY A 95 -0.58 10.28 -7.12
C GLY A 95 -0.56 9.26 -8.28
N THR A 96 -0.50 7.96 -8.01
CA THR A 96 -0.42 6.92 -9.06
C THR A 96 -1.78 6.59 -9.72
N MET A 97 -2.89 6.90 -9.02
CA MET A 97 -4.25 6.54 -9.46
C MET A 97 -4.90 7.57 -10.40
N VAL A 98 -4.20 8.65 -10.76
CA VAL A 98 -4.71 9.66 -11.70
C VAL A 98 -4.47 9.19 -13.14
N ASP A 99 -5.51 9.21 -13.97
CA ASP A 99 -5.38 8.99 -15.41
C ASP A 99 -5.02 10.29 -16.14
N PHE A 100 -3.73 10.49 -16.40
CA PHE A 100 -3.20 11.66 -17.11
C PHE A 100 -3.44 11.64 -18.62
N ASN A 101 -4.02 10.58 -19.19
CA ASN A 101 -4.37 10.57 -20.62
C ASN A 101 -5.74 11.21 -20.87
N ALA A 102 -6.67 11.11 -19.92
CA ALA A 102 -7.98 11.75 -20.00
C ALA A 102 -7.90 13.28 -20.16
N THR A 103 -6.84 13.93 -19.65
CA THR A 103 -6.64 15.38 -19.77
C THR A 103 -6.07 15.81 -21.13
N LYS A 104 -5.35 14.94 -21.84
CA LYS A 104 -4.74 15.26 -23.15
C LYS A 104 -5.77 15.46 -24.25
N ASP A 105 -6.92 14.79 -24.14
CA ASP A 105 -8.01 14.92 -25.11
C ASP A 105 -8.78 16.23 -24.94
N VAL A 106 -8.80 16.78 -23.72
CA VAL A 106 -9.42 18.09 -23.42
C VAL A 106 -8.59 19.24 -23.98
N GLU A 107 -7.25 19.18 -23.92
CA GLU A 107 -6.37 20.24 -24.44
C GLU A 107 -6.34 20.31 -25.97
N LYS A 108 -6.55 19.20 -26.68
CA LYS A 108 -6.62 19.18 -28.16
C LYS A 108 -7.92 19.76 -28.72
N GLY A 109 -8.97 19.90 -27.91
CA GLY A 109 -10.24 20.51 -28.31
C GLY A 109 -10.25 22.05 -28.18
N ALA A 110 -9.19 22.65 -27.63
CA ALA A 110 -9.08 24.08 -27.37
C ALA A 110 -8.02 24.78 -28.25
N GLN A 111 -7.49 24.11 -29.28
CA GLN A 111 -6.58 24.67 -30.28
C GLN A 111 -7.23 24.74 -31.66
#